data_AF-A0A1T4JL34-F1
#
_entry.id   AF-A0A1T4JL34-F1
#
_cell.length_a   1.000
_cell.length_b   1.000
_cell.length_c   1.000
_cell.angle_alpha   90.00
_cell.angle_beta   90.00
_cell.angle_gamma   90.00
#
_symmetry.space_group_name_H-M   'P 1'
#
loop_
_entity.id
_entity.type
_entity.pdbx_description
1 polymer ?
#
loop_
_entity_poly.entity_id
_entity_poly.type
_entity_poly.pdbx_seq_one_letter_code
_entity_poly.pdbx_strand_id
1 'polypeptide(L)'
;MKKISFLFIPLFLLCILSCKNFLWSVNDEKGEVYAIPERIPKVKEKTDSLHYADGNSFSIDMIEILNPDSIILGENVESVMKIAEVPPFRMAKFELSYNIWYKVYSWATSEERGEKVYAFENPGSEGAYSSGGDKNPLYFFNEGGFPKTEGMPVNGVSWWDAVVWCNALNEMLGLEPVYCADEQYQVPLRNAVYETGAEVSGCPLAYSTKAREVDMTSLTKGNIDNPYVNKNSRGYRLPYDYEWEYAARKCSDGSFIPGTKTLPATNTVLPKREVQSRPLLNR
;
A
#
# COMPACT_ATOMS: atom_id res chain seq x y z
N MET A 1 42.92 -8.09 59.31
CA MET A 1 43.23 -9.36 58.62
C MET A 1 41.94 -10.00 58.15
N LYS A 2 41.89 -10.39 56.86
CA LYS A 2 40.88 -11.24 56.17
C LYS A 2 39.51 -10.60 55.93
N LYS A 3 38.86 -10.69 54.77
CA LYS A 3 39.15 -11.00 53.35
C LYS A 3 37.81 -10.64 52.66
N ILE A 4 37.81 -9.73 51.69
CA ILE A 4 36.63 -9.39 50.89
C ILE A 4 36.47 -10.47 49.81
N SER A 5 35.39 -11.24 49.86
CA SER A 5 35.07 -12.25 48.85
C SER A 5 34.20 -11.63 47.77
N PHE A 6 34.74 -11.54 46.56
CA PHE A 6 34.00 -11.25 45.33
C PHE A 6 33.26 -12.52 44.89
N LEU A 7 31.95 -12.41 44.68
CA LEU A 7 31.14 -13.46 44.08
C LEU A 7 31.10 -13.22 42.56
N PHE A 8 31.87 -14.01 41.81
CA PHE A 8 31.78 -14.13 40.36
C PHE A 8 30.62 -15.07 40.01
N ILE A 9 29.65 -14.60 39.22
CA ILE A 9 28.65 -15.45 38.57
C ILE A 9 28.96 -15.44 37.07
N PRO A 10 29.48 -16.53 36.47
CA PRO A 10 29.59 -16.64 35.03
C PRO A 10 28.27 -17.17 34.46
N LEU A 11 27.69 -16.39 33.57
CA LEU A 11 26.59 -16.77 32.70
C LEU A 11 27.16 -17.64 31.57
N PHE A 12 26.86 -18.94 31.54
CA PHE A 12 27.11 -19.79 30.37
C PHE A 12 25.91 -20.73 30.11
N LEU A 13 25.20 -20.38 29.04
CA LEU A 13 24.69 -21.21 27.95
C LEU A 13 23.99 -22.58 28.20
N LEU A 14 22.83 -22.65 27.54
CA LEU A 14 22.27 -23.75 26.74
C LEU A 14 21.45 -24.86 27.44
N CYS A 15 20.14 -24.82 27.18
CA CYS A 15 19.40 -26.03 26.81
C CYS A 15 18.47 -25.72 25.62
N ILE A 16 18.85 -26.29 24.49
CA ILE A 16 18.13 -26.42 23.23
C ILE A 16 16.87 -27.26 23.48
N LEU A 17 15.69 -26.82 23.03
CA LEU A 17 14.61 -27.74 22.69
C LEU A 17 13.70 -27.17 21.57
N SER A 18 13.96 -27.67 20.37
CA SER A 18 13.00 -28.06 19.32
C SER A 18 11.87 -27.10 18.92
N CYS A 19 12.07 -26.40 17.80
CA CYS A 19 11.10 -26.36 16.70
C CYS A 19 11.86 -26.47 15.37
N LYS A 20 11.62 -27.54 14.62
CA LYS A 20 12.08 -27.65 13.24
C LYS A 20 11.16 -26.79 12.38
N ASN A 21 11.50 -25.52 12.21
CA ASN A 21 10.86 -24.69 11.19
C ASN A 21 11.67 -24.82 9.90
N PHE A 22 10.98 -25.00 8.80
CA PHE A 22 11.54 -25.24 7.48
C PHE A 22 12.00 -23.89 6.92
N LEU A 23 13.25 -23.52 7.22
CA LEU A 23 13.82 -22.23 6.84
C LEU A 23 14.05 -22.20 5.31
N TRP A 24 13.29 -21.37 4.59
CA TRP A 24 13.63 -21.01 3.22
C TRP A 24 14.76 -19.96 3.25
N SER A 25 15.86 -20.21 2.53
CA SER A 25 17.06 -19.39 2.58
C SER A 25 17.24 -18.62 1.27
N VAL A 26 17.36 -17.30 1.38
CA VAL A 26 17.85 -16.43 0.30
C VAL A 26 19.29 -16.08 0.64
N ASN A 27 20.22 -16.37 -0.27
CA ASN A 27 21.65 -16.06 -0.08
C ASN A 27 21.97 -14.69 -0.68
N ASP A 28 22.62 -13.82 0.10
CA ASP A 28 23.33 -12.63 -0.40
C ASP A 28 24.82 -12.94 -0.68
N GLU A 29 25.52 -11.99 -1.31
CA GLU A 29 26.94 -12.09 -1.69
C GLU A 29 27.91 -12.26 -0.49
N LYS A 30 27.41 -12.23 0.76
CA LYS A 30 28.21 -12.40 1.99
C LYS A 30 27.97 -13.73 2.71
N GLY A 31 27.08 -14.58 2.22
CA GLY A 31 26.85 -15.91 2.77
C GLY A 31 26.14 -15.91 4.13
N GLU A 32 25.50 -14.81 4.52
CA GLU A 32 24.66 -14.74 5.70
C GLU A 32 23.22 -15.14 5.32
N VAL A 33 22.75 -16.25 5.88
CA VAL A 33 21.40 -16.77 5.64
C VAL A 33 20.41 -15.95 6.48
N TYR A 34 19.76 -14.97 5.88
CA TYR A 34 18.63 -14.28 6.53
C TYR A 34 17.39 -15.17 6.42
N ALA A 35 17.16 -16.01 7.42
CA ALA A 35 15.85 -16.61 7.60
C ALA A 35 14.93 -15.59 8.29
N ILE A 36 13.86 -15.17 7.60
CA ILE A 36 12.79 -14.42 8.27
C ILE A 36 12.09 -15.39 9.23
N PRO A 37 11.99 -15.07 10.53
CA PRO A 37 11.31 -15.94 11.47
C PRO A 37 9.82 -16.03 11.12
N GLU A 38 9.26 -17.24 11.10
CA GLU A 38 7.83 -17.46 10.96
C GLU A 38 7.08 -16.94 12.20
N ARG A 39 6.71 -15.66 12.17
CA ARG A 39 5.92 -15.05 13.24
C ARG A 39 4.44 -15.17 12.92
N ILE A 40 3.64 -15.69 13.85
CA ILE A 40 2.19 -15.71 13.72
C ILE A 40 1.67 -14.27 13.80
N PRO A 41 0.92 -13.77 12.79
CA PRO A 41 0.37 -12.43 12.82
C PRO A 41 -0.76 -12.33 13.85
N LYS A 42 -0.70 -11.33 14.71
CA LYS A 42 -1.79 -10.94 15.62
C LYS A 42 -2.72 -10.00 14.88
N VAL A 43 -3.87 -10.51 14.47
CA VAL A 43 -4.86 -9.77 13.68
C VAL A 43 -6.07 -9.38 14.52
N LYS A 44 -6.68 -8.24 14.19
CA LYS A 44 -7.95 -7.81 14.78
C LYS A 44 -8.83 -7.17 13.70
N GLU A 45 -10.07 -7.64 13.59
CA GLU A 45 -11.06 -6.98 12.72
C GLU A 45 -11.64 -5.75 13.43
N LYS A 46 -11.86 -4.69 12.65
CA LYS A 46 -12.47 -3.45 13.12
C LYS A 46 -13.31 -2.87 12.00
N THR A 47 -14.45 -2.27 12.35
CA THR A 47 -15.27 -1.54 11.40
C THR A 47 -15.19 -0.06 11.73
N ASP A 48 -14.73 0.75 10.76
CA ASP A 48 -14.76 2.20 10.88
C ASP A 48 -16.09 2.69 10.28
N SER A 49 -17.04 3.04 11.15
CA SER A 49 -18.35 3.57 10.75
C SER A 49 -18.30 5.09 10.60
N LEU A 50 -18.80 5.58 9.48
CA LEU A 50 -18.95 6.99 9.16
C LEU A 50 -20.43 7.34 9.16
N HIS A 51 -20.79 8.27 10.03
CA HIS A 51 -22.15 8.81 10.15
C HIS A 51 -22.26 10.12 9.38
N TYR A 52 -23.27 10.22 8.52
CA TYR A 52 -23.56 11.42 7.76
C TYR A 52 -24.49 12.36 8.53
N ALA A 53 -24.51 13.64 8.13
CA ALA A 53 -25.46 14.63 8.66
C ALA A 53 -26.91 14.35 8.22
N ASP A 54 -27.10 13.62 7.11
CA ASP A 54 -28.41 13.19 6.59
C ASP A 54 -28.96 11.92 7.27
N GLY A 55 -28.23 11.37 8.25
CA GLY A 55 -28.60 10.17 9.01
C GLY A 55 -28.21 8.85 8.34
N ASN A 56 -27.69 8.86 7.11
CA ASN A 56 -27.11 7.66 6.53
C ASN A 56 -25.82 7.28 7.28
N SER A 57 -25.31 6.09 7.04
CA SER A 57 -23.91 5.76 7.36
C SER A 57 -23.31 4.84 6.32
N PHE A 58 -21.99 4.82 6.24
CA PHE A 58 -21.27 3.72 5.61
C PHE A 58 -20.19 3.23 6.55
N SER A 59 -19.68 2.05 6.28
CA SER A 59 -18.59 1.50 7.06
C SER A 59 -17.48 1.00 6.16
N ILE A 60 -16.25 1.10 6.65
CA ILE A 60 -15.08 0.48 6.05
C ILE A 60 -14.65 -0.62 7.00
N ASP A 61 -14.76 -1.87 6.55
CA ASP A 61 -14.21 -3.00 7.28
C ASP A 61 -12.68 -3.01 7.14
N MET A 62 -12.00 -3.02 8.28
CA MET A 62 -10.56 -2.93 8.41
C MET A 62 -10.02 -4.18 9.11
N ILE A 63 -8.80 -4.56 8.74
CA ILE A 63 -7.99 -5.52 9.46
C ILE A 63 -6.75 -4.80 10.04
N GLU A 64 -6.49 -5.01 11.34
CA GLU A 64 -5.33 -4.48 12.05
C GLU A 64 -4.30 -5.60 12.24
N ILE A 65 -3.04 -5.34 11.86
CA ILE A 65 -1.88 -6.17 12.18
C ILE A 65 -1.19 -5.54 13.39
N LEU A 66 -1.18 -6.25 14.52
CA LEU A 66 -0.84 -5.66 15.82
C LEU A 66 0.63 -5.81 16.22
N ASN A 67 1.33 -6.81 15.71
CA ASN A 67 2.75 -7.04 16.01
C ASN A 67 3.63 -6.70 14.81
N PRO A 68 4.83 -6.15 15.03
CA PRO A 68 5.80 -5.98 13.97
C PRO A 68 6.30 -7.33 13.44
N ASP A 69 6.63 -7.35 12.16
CA ASP A 69 7.21 -8.50 11.44
C ASP A 69 8.16 -8.01 10.33
N SER A 70 8.66 -8.91 9.50
CA SER A 70 9.49 -8.57 8.33
C SER A 70 9.05 -9.42 7.12
N ILE A 71 9.34 -8.94 5.90
CA ILE A 71 9.04 -9.63 4.64
C ILE A 71 10.21 -9.52 3.66
N ILE A 72 10.42 -10.56 2.82
CA ILE A 72 11.23 -10.46 1.61
C ILE A 72 10.31 -9.97 0.48
N LEU A 73 10.45 -8.71 0.10
CA LEU A 73 9.71 -8.11 -1.01
C LEU A 73 10.20 -8.65 -2.34
N GLY A 74 9.26 -8.85 -3.26
CA GLY A 74 9.54 -9.32 -4.61
C GLY A 74 10.05 -10.77 -4.65
N GLU A 75 9.81 -11.55 -3.61
CA GLU A 75 10.33 -12.91 -3.50
C GLU A 75 9.87 -13.78 -4.68
N ASN A 76 10.84 -14.31 -5.43
CA ASN A 76 10.63 -15.15 -6.61
C ASN A 76 9.89 -14.47 -7.79
N VAL A 77 9.62 -13.16 -7.71
CA VAL A 77 8.94 -12.39 -8.76
C VAL A 77 9.82 -11.27 -9.32
N GLU A 78 10.68 -10.68 -8.49
CA GLU A 78 11.58 -9.59 -8.87
C GLU A 78 13.03 -10.07 -9.03
N SER A 79 13.78 -9.34 -9.86
CA SER A 79 15.21 -9.59 -10.05
C SER A 79 16.06 -9.18 -8.84
N VAL A 80 15.54 -8.29 -8.00
CA VAL A 80 16.17 -7.80 -6.78
C VAL A 80 15.17 -7.91 -5.65
N MET A 81 15.53 -8.66 -4.61
CA MET A 81 14.72 -8.81 -3.41
C MET A 81 15.21 -7.88 -2.30
N LYS A 82 14.30 -7.45 -1.43
CA LYS A 82 14.61 -6.57 -0.29
C LYS A 82 13.93 -7.07 0.96
N ILE A 83 14.67 -7.13 2.07
CA ILE A 83 14.06 -7.33 3.39
C ILE A 83 13.46 -5.99 3.84
N ALA A 84 12.17 -5.99 4.15
CA ALA A 84 11.44 -4.85 4.67
C ALA A 84 10.89 -5.16 6.06
N GLU A 85 11.07 -4.22 6.99
CA GLU A 85 10.38 -4.24 8.26
C GLU A 85 8.93 -3.83 8.07
N VAL A 86 8.03 -4.52 8.75
CA VAL A 86 6.58 -4.32 8.71
C VAL A 86 6.13 -3.89 10.11
N PRO A 87 6.05 -2.58 10.40
CA PRO A 87 5.44 -2.08 11.63
C PRO A 87 3.95 -2.45 11.70
N PRO A 88 3.31 -2.38 12.89
CA PRO A 88 1.86 -2.51 13.00
C PRO A 88 1.12 -1.53 12.08
N PHE A 89 0.10 -2.01 11.36
CA PHE A 89 -0.68 -1.21 10.43
C PHE A 89 -2.13 -1.70 10.37
N ARG A 90 -2.99 -0.93 9.70
CA ARG A 90 -4.37 -1.32 9.38
C ARG A 90 -4.63 -1.15 7.89
N MET A 91 -5.39 -2.06 7.31
CA MET A 91 -5.74 -2.05 5.88
C MET A 91 -7.23 -2.35 5.73
N ALA A 92 -7.85 -1.81 4.68
CA ALA A 92 -9.22 -2.20 4.31
C ALA A 92 -9.25 -3.70 3.98
N LYS A 93 -10.29 -4.39 4.45
CA LYS A 93 -10.48 -5.84 4.24
C LYS A 93 -10.83 -6.16 2.78
N PHE A 94 -11.44 -5.20 2.08
CA PHE A 94 -11.86 -5.32 0.70
C PHE A 94 -11.33 -4.14 -0.12
N GLU A 95 -11.35 -4.30 -1.44
CA GLU A 95 -11.17 -3.18 -2.36
C GLU A 95 -12.22 -2.09 -2.07
N LEU A 96 -11.84 -0.83 -2.31
CA LEU A 96 -12.74 0.29 -2.09
C LEU A 96 -13.94 0.19 -3.03
N SER A 97 -15.16 0.16 -2.49
CA SER A 97 -16.36 0.11 -3.32
C SER A 97 -16.68 1.46 -3.93
N TYR A 98 -17.30 1.45 -5.12
CA TYR A 98 -17.76 2.64 -5.80
C TYR A 98 -18.80 3.42 -4.99
N ASN A 99 -19.64 2.74 -4.20
CA ASN A 99 -20.60 3.42 -3.32
C ASN A 99 -19.90 4.29 -2.28
N ILE A 100 -18.81 3.80 -1.69
CA ILE A 100 -18.02 4.56 -0.72
C ILE A 100 -17.23 5.66 -1.44
N TRP A 101 -16.59 5.33 -2.56
CA TRP A 101 -15.87 6.29 -3.38
C TRP A 101 -16.75 7.48 -3.74
N TYR A 102 -17.90 7.21 -4.36
CA TYR A 102 -18.83 8.21 -4.88
C TYR A 102 -19.30 9.15 -3.78
N LYS A 103 -19.59 8.65 -2.57
CA LYS A 103 -20.06 9.51 -1.48
C LYS A 103 -19.02 10.51 -1.02
N VAL A 104 -17.78 10.07 -0.83
CA VAL A 104 -16.67 10.97 -0.47
C VAL A 104 -16.37 11.91 -1.65
N TYR A 105 -16.37 11.41 -2.88
CA TYR A 105 -16.18 12.20 -4.10
C TYR A 105 -17.24 13.32 -4.22
N SER A 106 -18.53 13.00 -4.06
CA SER A 106 -19.63 13.98 -4.12
C SER A 106 -19.54 15.01 -3.01
N TRP A 107 -19.20 14.58 -1.78
CA TRP A 107 -18.94 15.53 -0.68
C TRP A 107 -17.77 16.44 -1.02
N ALA A 108 -16.65 15.88 -1.49
CA ALA A 108 -15.40 16.57 -1.74
C ALA A 108 -15.49 17.60 -2.88
N THR A 109 -16.29 17.31 -3.90
CA THR A 109 -16.51 18.16 -5.09
C THR A 109 -17.67 19.15 -4.95
N SER A 110 -18.44 19.09 -3.85
CA SER A 110 -19.55 20.02 -3.61
C SER A 110 -19.07 21.48 -3.53
N GLU A 111 -19.69 22.36 -4.32
CA GLU A 111 -19.41 23.81 -4.31
C GLU A 111 -19.61 24.45 -2.93
N GLU A 112 -20.43 23.84 -2.06
CA GLU A 112 -20.63 24.29 -0.67
C GLU A 112 -19.33 24.31 0.15
N ARG A 113 -18.30 23.59 -0.29
CA ARG A 113 -16.98 23.59 0.33
C ARG A 113 -16.15 24.84 0.03
N GLY A 114 -16.59 25.69 -0.90
CA GLY A 114 -15.91 26.93 -1.29
C GLY A 114 -14.45 26.68 -1.69
N GLU A 115 -13.51 27.38 -1.06
CA GLU A 115 -12.07 27.25 -1.34
C GLU A 115 -11.48 25.86 -1.00
N LYS A 116 -12.22 25.00 -0.31
CA LYS A 116 -11.80 23.64 0.07
C LYS A 116 -12.35 22.54 -0.83
N VAL A 117 -12.94 22.90 -1.97
CA VAL A 117 -13.36 21.95 -3.01
C VAL A 117 -12.15 21.12 -3.46
N TYR A 118 -12.38 19.82 -3.61
CA TYR A 118 -11.44 18.90 -4.22
C TYR A 118 -11.71 18.80 -5.72
N ALA A 119 -10.64 18.68 -6.50
CA ALA A 119 -10.69 18.44 -7.93
C ALA A 119 -10.08 17.07 -8.23
N PHE A 120 -10.85 16.23 -8.92
CA PHE A 120 -10.46 14.91 -9.37
C PHE A 120 -10.27 14.94 -10.88
N GLU A 121 -9.28 14.22 -11.40
CA GLU A 121 -9.17 14.03 -12.85
C GLU A 121 -10.28 13.10 -13.33
N ASN A 122 -10.57 12.06 -12.54
CA ASN A 122 -11.54 11.03 -12.92
C ASN A 122 -12.62 10.86 -11.84
N PRO A 123 -13.90 10.81 -12.23
CA PRO A 123 -14.99 10.63 -11.29
C PRO A 123 -15.09 9.21 -10.72
N GLY A 124 -14.40 8.23 -11.34
CA GLY A 124 -14.47 6.82 -11.03
C GLY A 124 -15.71 6.13 -11.60
N SER A 125 -15.68 4.80 -11.59
CA SER A 125 -16.73 3.95 -12.15
C SER A 125 -17.07 2.76 -11.26
N GLU A 126 -18.28 2.23 -11.43
CA GLU A 126 -18.84 1.10 -10.70
C GLU A 126 -18.42 -0.23 -11.33
N GLY A 127 -17.12 -0.51 -11.32
CA GLY A 127 -16.55 -1.67 -12.00
C GLY A 127 -16.16 -1.38 -13.44
N ALA A 128 -15.51 -2.38 -14.05
CA ALA A 128 -15.14 -2.40 -15.45
C ALA A 128 -15.33 -3.79 -16.04
N TYR A 129 -15.56 -3.88 -17.34
CA TYR A 129 -15.60 -5.15 -18.07
C TYR A 129 -14.89 -5.05 -19.41
N SER A 130 -14.40 -6.19 -19.90
CA SER A 130 -13.84 -6.32 -21.25
C SER A 130 -14.82 -7.12 -22.11
N SER A 131 -15.21 -6.58 -23.26
CA SER A 131 -15.91 -7.37 -24.29
C SER A 131 -14.84 -8.23 -24.98
N GLY A 132 -14.91 -9.56 -24.82
CA GLY A 132 -13.88 -10.52 -25.25
C GLY A 132 -13.67 -10.68 -26.76
N GLY A 133 -13.92 -9.63 -27.55
CA GLY A 133 -13.92 -9.67 -29.02
C GLY A 133 -12.76 -8.96 -29.70
N ASP A 134 -12.23 -7.84 -29.19
CA ASP A 134 -11.23 -7.05 -29.91
C ASP A 134 -10.33 -6.24 -28.98
N LYS A 135 -9.15 -5.88 -29.51
CA LYS A 135 -8.11 -5.05 -28.90
C LYS A 135 -8.71 -3.86 -28.11
N ASN A 136 -8.63 -3.92 -26.78
CA ASN A 136 -8.81 -2.85 -25.78
C ASN A 136 -9.76 -1.71 -26.17
N PRO A 137 -10.99 -1.73 -25.64
CA PRO A 137 -11.19 -0.86 -24.48
C PRO A 137 -11.70 -1.64 -23.27
N LEU A 138 -11.11 -1.36 -22.10
CA LEU A 138 -11.79 -1.57 -20.83
C LEU A 138 -13.01 -0.62 -20.82
N TYR A 139 -14.21 -1.18 -20.61
CA TYR A 139 -15.43 -0.39 -20.50
C TYR A 139 -15.75 -0.16 -19.03
N PHE A 140 -15.84 1.10 -18.65
CA PHE A 140 -16.20 1.53 -17.30
C PHE A 140 -17.72 1.57 -17.16
N PHE A 141 -18.24 0.85 -16.17
CA PHE A 141 -19.68 0.84 -15.92
C PHE A 141 -20.06 2.03 -15.03
N ASN A 142 -21.10 2.78 -15.42
CA ASN A 142 -21.69 3.84 -14.60
C ASN A 142 -20.69 4.94 -14.16
N GLU A 143 -19.76 5.33 -15.03
CA GLU A 143 -18.76 6.37 -14.76
C GLU A 143 -19.40 7.68 -14.28
N GLY A 144 -18.99 8.17 -13.11
CA GLY A 144 -19.52 9.38 -12.46
C GLY A 144 -21.01 9.35 -12.13
N GLY A 145 -21.70 8.25 -12.42
CA GLY A 145 -23.12 8.08 -12.18
C GLY A 145 -23.41 7.73 -10.72
N PHE A 146 -24.65 7.98 -10.28
CA PHE A 146 -25.09 7.54 -8.97
C PHE A 146 -24.96 6.01 -8.83
N PRO A 147 -24.38 5.48 -7.73
CA PRO A 147 -24.14 4.04 -7.57
C PRO A 147 -25.43 3.21 -7.65
N LYS A 148 -25.37 2.08 -8.36
CA LYS A 148 -26.53 1.18 -8.62
C LYS A 148 -26.45 -0.14 -7.86
N THR A 149 -25.24 -0.61 -7.60
CA THR A 149 -24.92 -1.90 -6.97
C THR A 149 -24.01 -1.64 -5.79
N GLU A 150 -24.28 -2.31 -4.67
CA GLU A 150 -23.42 -2.22 -3.50
C GLU A 150 -22.19 -3.11 -3.63
N GLY A 151 -21.03 -2.60 -3.20
CA GLY A 151 -19.81 -3.41 -3.05
C GLY A 151 -18.99 -3.60 -4.32
N MET A 152 -19.45 -3.10 -5.48
CA MET A 152 -18.64 -3.11 -6.70
C MET A 152 -17.38 -2.27 -6.51
N PRO A 153 -16.17 -2.77 -6.83
CA PRO A 153 -14.95 -2.01 -6.64
C PRO A 153 -14.93 -0.78 -7.55
N VAL A 154 -14.48 0.35 -7.02
CA VAL A 154 -14.24 1.53 -7.86
C VAL A 154 -13.18 1.21 -8.89
N ASN A 155 -13.47 1.56 -10.14
CA ASN A 155 -12.55 1.45 -11.26
C ASN A 155 -12.41 2.83 -11.91
N GLY A 156 -11.49 2.93 -12.87
CA GLY A 156 -11.35 4.14 -13.67
C GLY A 156 -10.86 5.36 -12.89
N VAL A 157 -9.95 5.13 -11.93
CA VAL A 157 -9.33 6.17 -11.10
C VAL A 157 -7.82 6.10 -11.23
N SER A 158 -7.16 7.25 -11.21
CA SER A 158 -5.71 7.34 -11.20
C SER A 158 -5.15 7.22 -9.78
N TRP A 159 -3.82 7.06 -9.67
CA TRP A 159 -3.15 7.18 -8.38
C TRP A 159 -3.37 8.56 -7.73
N TRP A 160 -3.39 9.62 -8.53
CA TRP A 160 -3.64 10.99 -8.05
C TRP A 160 -5.05 11.14 -7.48
N ASP A 161 -6.05 10.60 -8.17
CA ASP A 161 -7.43 10.59 -7.68
C ASP A 161 -7.50 9.86 -6.33
N ALA A 162 -6.82 8.72 -6.18
CA ALA A 162 -6.81 7.95 -4.93
C ALA A 162 -6.13 8.70 -3.77
N VAL A 163 -5.04 9.43 -4.04
CA VAL A 163 -4.35 10.27 -3.04
C VAL A 163 -5.24 11.40 -2.55
N VAL A 164 -5.87 12.10 -3.48
CA VAL A 164 -6.77 13.22 -3.19
C VAL A 164 -8.03 12.71 -2.47
N TRP A 165 -8.55 11.56 -2.88
CA TRP A 165 -9.67 10.88 -2.22
C TRP A 165 -9.34 10.54 -0.76
N CYS A 166 -8.15 10.02 -0.49
CA CYS A 166 -7.71 9.70 0.87
C CYS A 166 -7.71 10.95 1.77
N ASN A 167 -7.18 12.08 1.27
CA ASN A 167 -7.23 13.36 1.98
C ASN A 167 -8.67 13.86 2.18
N ALA A 168 -9.53 13.73 1.18
CA ALA A 168 -10.93 14.10 1.29
C ALA A 168 -11.64 13.28 2.38
N LEU A 169 -11.45 11.95 2.39
CA LEU A 169 -11.97 11.09 3.45
C LEU A 169 -11.45 11.51 4.83
N ASN A 170 -10.15 11.78 4.95
CA ASN A 170 -9.54 12.22 6.21
C ASN A 170 -10.19 13.50 6.72
N GLU A 171 -10.35 14.50 5.85
CA GLU A 171 -10.98 15.74 6.24
C GLU A 171 -12.46 15.58 6.58
N MET A 172 -13.19 14.74 5.83
CA MET A 172 -14.58 14.40 6.12
C MET A 172 -14.73 13.80 7.53
N LEU A 173 -13.70 13.11 8.00
CA LEU A 173 -13.60 12.49 9.31
C LEU A 173 -12.96 13.36 10.40
N GLY A 174 -12.50 14.57 10.07
CA GLY A 174 -11.73 15.40 11.01
C GLY A 174 -10.36 14.82 11.38
N LEU A 175 -9.77 13.99 10.51
CA LEU A 175 -8.41 13.45 10.64
C LEU A 175 -7.39 14.36 9.93
N GLU A 176 -6.13 14.25 10.35
CA GLU A 176 -5.02 14.95 9.71
C GLU A 176 -4.78 14.45 8.27
N PRO A 177 -4.43 15.34 7.33
CA PRO A 177 -4.10 14.92 5.97
C PRO A 177 -2.81 14.09 5.95
N VAL A 178 -2.73 13.19 4.97
CA VAL A 178 -1.53 12.37 4.76
C VAL A 178 -0.66 12.97 3.67
N TYR A 179 -1.27 13.48 2.60
CA TYR A 179 -0.54 13.99 1.42
C TYR A 179 -0.65 15.51 1.35
N CYS A 180 0.48 16.22 1.48
CA CYS A 180 0.49 17.68 1.63
C CYS A 180 1.41 18.36 0.62
N ALA A 181 1.11 19.63 0.34
CA ALA A 181 1.90 20.49 -0.52
C ALA A 181 3.10 21.13 0.19
N ASP A 182 3.11 21.10 1.53
CA ASP A 182 4.11 21.71 2.39
C ASP A 182 4.71 20.69 3.37
N GLU A 183 5.92 20.99 3.85
CA GLU A 183 6.64 20.13 4.79
C GLU A 183 6.02 20.13 6.19
N GLN A 184 5.25 21.16 6.54
CA GLN A 184 4.58 21.31 7.82
C GLN A 184 3.21 20.59 7.86
N TYR A 185 2.83 19.93 6.76
CA TYR A 185 1.60 19.16 6.61
C TYR A 185 0.31 19.98 6.86
N GLN A 186 0.33 21.28 6.57
CA GLN A 186 -0.80 22.19 6.80
C GLN A 186 -1.71 22.36 5.57
N VAL A 187 -1.16 22.14 4.39
CA VAL A 187 -1.81 22.34 3.09
C VAL A 187 -2.06 20.98 2.45
N PRO A 188 -3.24 20.36 2.65
CA PRO A 188 -3.56 19.10 2.01
C PRO A 188 -3.60 19.25 0.49
N LEU A 189 -3.14 18.23 -0.22
CA LEU A 189 -3.33 18.16 -1.67
C LEU A 189 -4.79 17.86 -1.98
N ARG A 190 -5.39 18.74 -2.79
CA ARG A 190 -6.82 18.72 -3.15
C ARG A 190 -7.09 18.56 -4.64
N ASN A 191 -6.06 18.62 -5.47
CA ASN A 191 -6.21 18.69 -6.91
C ASN A 191 -5.42 17.56 -7.58
N ALA A 192 -6.15 16.61 -8.17
CA ALA A 192 -5.60 15.56 -9.02
C ALA A 192 -5.57 15.96 -10.51
N VAL A 193 -6.24 17.07 -10.88
CA VAL A 193 -6.24 17.59 -12.25
C VAL A 193 -4.94 18.31 -12.52
N TYR A 194 -4.17 17.78 -13.46
CA TYR A 194 -3.00 18.47 -13.98
C TYR A 194 -3.41 19.49 -15.07
N GLU A 195 -2.81 20.69 -15.05
CA GLU A 195 -2.98 21.67 -16.13
C GLU A 195 -2.38 21.12 -17.44
N THR A 196 -3.25 20.87 -18.44
CA THR A 196 -2.90 20.10 -19.64
C THR A 196 -2.20 20.94 -20.71
N GLY A 197 -1.26 20.33 -21.44
CA GLY A 197 -0.73 20.86 -22.71
C GLY A 197 -0.13 19.85 -23.71
N ALA A 198 -0.10 18.54 -23.44
CA ALA A 198 0.41 17.54 -24.39
C ALA A 198 -0.44 16.27 -24.42
N GLU A 199 -0.82 15.84 -25.62
CA GLU A 199 -1.38 14.52 -25.90
C GLU A 199 -0.27 13.47 -25.89
N VAL A 200 -0.54 12.30 -25.31
CA VAL A 200 0.40 11.18 -25.29
C VAL A 200 -0.25 9.96 -25.93
N SER A 201 0.37 9.49 -27.01
CA SER A 201 0.05 8.24 -27.69
C SER A 201 1.06 7.17 -27.28
N GLY A 202 0.58 6.01 -26.82
CA GLY A 202 1.42 4.80 -26.68
C GLY A 202 1.60 4.16 -25.31
N CYS A 203 0.95 4.63 -24.23
CA CYS A 203 0.96 3.90 -22.94
C CYS A 203 -0.16 2.84 -22.87
N PRO A 204 0.14 1.57 -22.52
CA PRO A 204 -0.90 0.57 -22.28
C PRO A 204 -1.65 0.83 -20.96
N LEU A 205 -2.80 1.52 -21.11
CA LEU A 205 -4.00 1.58 -20.26
C LEU A 205 -3.93 2.30 -18.89
N ALA A 206 -4.95 3.02 -18.40
CA ALA A 206 -6.13 3.66 -19.01
C ALA A 206 -6.79 4.54 -17.92
N TYR A 207 -6.31 5.79 -17.72
CA TYR A 207 -7.11 6.96 -17.27
C TYR A 207 -6.30 8.27 -17.19
N SER A 208 -5.44 8.51 -18.17
CA SER A 208 -5.21 9.85 -18.71
C SER A 208 -4.55 9.68 -20.08
N THR A 209 -4.94 10.47 -21.08
CA THR A 209 -4.22 10.61 -22.35
C THR A 209 -2.95 11.45 -22.19
N LYS A 210 -2.50 11.67 -20.94
CA LYS A 210 -1.44 12.60 -20.54
C LYS A 210 -0.31 11.86 -19.81
N ALA A 211 0.13 10.72 -20.34
CA ALA A 211 1.24 9.96 -19.78
C ALA A 211 2.58 10.71 -19.99
N ARG A 212 2.98 11.53 -19.01
CA ARG A 212 4.16 12.36 -19.15
C ARG A 212 5.43 11.52 -18.96
N GLU A 213 6.38 11.62 -19.87
CA GLU A 213 7.76 11.18 -19.63
C GLU A 213 8.38 12.19 -18.65
N VAL A 214 8.31 11.90 -17.34
CA VAL A 214 8.92 12.74 -16.31
C VAL A 214 10.05 11.97 -15.69
N ASP A 215 11.24 12.56 -15.73
CA ASP A 215 12.33 12.15 -14.86
C ASP A 215 11.88 12.35 -13.41
N MET A 216 11.54 11.24 -12.75
CA MET A 216 11.06 11.21 -11.36
C MET A 216 12.03 11.89 -10.38
N THR A 217 13.31 11.99 -10.73
CA THR A 217 14.34 12.64 -9.90
C THR A 217 14.30 14.16 -9.95
N SER A 218 13.58 14.74 -10.93
CA SER A 218 13.45 16.18 -11.13
C SER A 218 12.16 16.78 -10.58
N LEU A 219 11.27 15.95 -10.01
CA LEU A 219 9.98 16.38 -9.49
C LEU A 219 10.13 17.24 -8.23
N THR A 220 9.67 18.49 -8.29
CA THR A 220 9.59 19.37 -7.13
C THR A 220 8.71 18.76 -6.04
N LYS A 221 9.18 18.77 -4.79
CA LYS A 221 8.39 18.27 -3.66
C LYS A 221 7.21 19.19 -3.34
N GLY A 222 6.09 18.61 -2.88
CA GLY A 222 4.87 19.36 -2.55
C GLY A 222 3.87 19.49 -3.68
N ASN A 223 4.06 18.78 -4.79
CA ASN A 223 3.05 18.64 -5.83
C ASN A 223 2.41 17.25 -5.78
N ILE A 224 1.43 17.02 -6.66
CA ILE A 224 0.69 15.76 -6.70
C ILE A 224 1.54 14.55 -7.09
N ASP A 225 2.62 14.73 -7.87
CA ASP A 225 3.54 13.66 -8.26
C ASP A 225 4.60 13.34 -7.19
N ASN A 226 4.95 14.32 -6.35
CA ASN A 226 5.94 14.21 -5.28
C ASN A 226 5.46 14.90 -3.99
N PRO A 227 4.41 14.38 -3.32
CA PRO A 227 3.82 15.01 -2.15
C PRO A 227 4.73 14.92 -0.90
N TYR A 228 4.55 15.85 0.04
CA TYR A 228 4.99 15.60 1.41
C TYR A 228 4.04 14.59 2.06
N VAL A 229 4.57 13.47 2.56
CA VAL A 229 3.78 12.41 3.20
C VAL A 229 3.94 12.52 4.72
N ASN A 230 2.85 12.84 5.43
CA ASN A 230 2.80 12.84 6.88
C ASN A 230 2.69 11.38 7.39
N LYS A 231 3.84 10.75 7.63
CA LYS A 231 3.92 9.35 8.11
C LYS A 231 3.36 9.16 9.52
N ASN A 232 3.17 10.23 10.28
CA ASN A 232 2.64 10.19 11.64
C ASN A 232 1.12 10.41 11.71
N SER A 233 0.49 10.81 10.59
CA SER A 233 -0.96 10.95 10.53
C SER A 233 -1.65 9.61 10.78
N ARG A 234 -2.79 9.66 11.47
CA ARG A 234 -3.69 8.51 11.69
C ARG A 234 -4.73 8.34 10.57
N GLY A 235 -4.66 9.19 9.55
CA GLY A 235 -5.53 9.20 8.39
C GLY A 235 -5.37 7.99 7.48
N TYR A 236 -6.34 7.81 6.58
CA TYR A 236 -6.33 6.86 5.47
C TYR A 236 -5.32 7.29 4.41
N ARG A 237 -4.68 6.29 3.82
CA ARG A 237 -3.68 6.43 2.76
C ARG A 237 -3.63 5.17 1.92
N LEU A 238 -2.98 5.25 0.77
CA LEU A 238 -2.55 4.07 0.05
C LEU A 238 -1.54 3.27 0.90
N PRO A 239 -1.59 1.93 0.85
CA PRO A 239 -0.62 1.10 1.53
C PRO A 239 0.76 1.29 0.90
N TYR A 240 1.81 1.14 1.71
CA TYR A 240 3.14 0.94 1.16
C TYR A 240 3.21 -0.43 0.49
N ASP A 241 4.13 -0.58 -0.46
CA ASP A 241 4.42 -1.84 -1.16
C ASP A 241 4.60 -3.00 -0.17
N TYR A 242 5.36 -2.79 0.91
CA TYR A 242 5.60 -3.80 1.92
C TYR A 242 4.37 -4.16 2.75
N GLU A 243 3.45 -3.22 3.01
CA GLU A 243 2.21 -3.51 3.72
C GLU A 243 1.27 -4.32 2.85
N TRP A 244 1.20 -3.96 1.56
CA TRP A 244 0.35 -4.62 0.58
C TRP A 244 0.83 -6.05 0.29
N GLU A 245 2.13 -6.24 0.00
CA GLU A 245 2.68 -7.56 -0.26
C GLU A 245 2.63 -8.44 1.01
N TYR A 246 2.87 -7.88 2.20
CA TYR A 246 2.71 -8.60 3.46
C TYR A 246 1.26 -9.05 3.66
N ALA A 247 0.28 -8.16 3.49
CA ALA A 247 -1.13 -8.52 3.63
C ALA A 247 -1.58 -9.58 2.60
N ALA A 248 -1.02 -9.55 1.39
CA ALA A 248 -1.34 -10.51 0.33
C ALA A 248 -0.73 -11.91 0.56
N ARG A 249 0.45 -11.98 1.21
CA ARG A 249 1.23 -13.22 1.31
C ARG A 249 1.22 -13.85 2.70
N LYS A 250 1.04 -13.09 3.78
CA LYS A 250 1.18 -13.61 5.14
C LYS A 250 0.03 -14.56 5.51
N CYS A 251 0.39 -15.78 5.93
CA CYS A 251 -0.54 -16.79 6.40
C CYS A 251 -0.78 -16.70 7.92
N SER A 252 -1.92 -17.23 8.38
CA SER A 252 -2.30 -17.26 9.79
C SER A 252 -1.41 -18.17 10.65
N ASP A 253 -0.72 -19.14 10.06
CA ASP A 253 0.27 -20.00 10.72
C ASP A 253 1.66 -19.37 10.83
N GLY A 254 1.84 -18.16 10.29
CA GLY A 254 3.10 -17.43 10.29
C GLY A 254 3.96 -17.63 9.04
N SER A 255 3.57 -18.56 8.15
CA SER A 255 4.23 -18.76 6.84
C SER A 255 3.88 -17.64 5.85
N PHE A 256 4.53 -17.67 4.68
CA PHE A 256 4.23 -16.79 3.55
C PHE A 256 3.87 -17.60 2.32
N ILE A 257 2.83 -17.19 1.59
CA ILE A 257 2.57 -17.64 0.24
C ILE A 257 3.74 -17.18 -0.64
N PRO A 258 4.40 -18.07 -1.41
CA PRO A 258 5.45 -17.66 -2.36
C PRO A 258 4.89 -16.71 -3.42
N GLY A 259 5.71 -15.74 -3.87
CA GLY A 259 5.30 -14.81 -4.94
C GLY A 259 4.99 -15.49 -6.28
N THR A 260 5.48 -16.72 -6.50
CA THR A 260 5.23 -17.51 -7.70
C THR A 260 4.04 -18.47 -7.56
N LYS A 261 3.25 -18.63 -8.64
CA LYS A 261 2.16 -19.63 -8.77
C LYS A 261 2.59 -21.11 -8.78
N THR A 262 3.85 -21.44 -8.55
CA THR A 262 4.25 -22.85 -8.42
C THR A 262 3.83 -23.38 -7.06
N LEU A 263 2.64 -24.00 -7.01
CA LEU A 263 2.34 -25.05 -6.05
C LEU A 263 3.52 -26.05 -6.05
N PRO A 264 3.91 -26.63 -4.91
CA PRO A 264 5.16 -27.37 -4.80
C PRO A 264 5.11 -28.63 -5.69
N ALA A 265 5.63 -28.50 -6.90
CA ALA A 265 6.00 -29.64 -7.71
C ALA A 265 7.34 -30.14 -7.17
N THR A 266 7.27 -31.21 -6.38
CA THR A 266 8.31 -32.22 -6.16
C THR A 266 9.68 -31.91 -6.79
N ASN A 267 10.69 -31.76 -5.91
CA ASN A 267 12.12 -31.91 -6.19
C ASN A 267 12.59 -31.41 -7.57
N THR A 268 12.91 -30.12 -7.70
CA THR A 268 13.89 -29.69 -8.71
C THR A 268 14.67 -28.47 -8.22
N VAL A 269 15.98 -28.65 -8.16
CA VAL A 269 16.97 -27.61 -7.87
C VAL A 269 16.90 -26.55 -8.97
N LEU A 270 16.56 -25.31 -8.63
CA LEU A 270 16.68 -24.17 -9.55
C LEU A 270 18.08 -23.55 -9.43
N PRO A 271 18.73 -23.16 -10.55
CA PRO A 271 20.11 -22.68 -10.54
C PRO A 271 20.22 -21.27 -9.96
N LYS A 272 21.33 -21.03 -9.25
CA LYS A 272 21.73 -19.72 -8.68
C LYS A 272 21.72 -18.64 -9.77
N ARG A 273 20.98 -17.55 -9.56
CA ARG A 273 21.16 -16.29 -10.29
C ARG A 273 21.96 -15.33 -9.42
N GLU A 274 23.01 -14.78 -10.00
CA GLU A 274 23.94 -13.85 -9.38
C GLU A 274 23.23 -12.59 -8.92
N VAL A 275 23.47 -12.21 -7.66
CA VAL A 275 23.28 -10.85 -7.18
C VAL A 275 24.31 -10.00 -7.93
N GLN A 276 23.88 -8.88 -8.51
CA GLN A 276 24.80 -7.83 -8.95
C GLN A 276 24.68 -6.66 -8.00
N SER A 277 25.67 -6.50 -7.13
CA SER A 277 25.88 -5.28 -6.37
C SER A 277 26.12 -4.08 -7.31
N ARG A 278 25.17 -3.14 -7.38
CA ARG A 278 25.44 -1.79 -7.88
C ARG A 278 25.87 -0.89 -6.71
N PRO A 279 27.01 -0.19 -6.80
CA PRO A 279 27.39 0.77 -5.80
C PRO A 279 26.41 1.95 -5.80
N LEU A 280 25.98 2.36 -4.60
CA LEU A 280 25.23 3.58 -4.36
C LEU A 280 26.04 4.76 -4.90
N LEU A 281 25.54 5.40 -5.94
CA LEU A 281 26.01 6.72 -6.36
C LEU A 281 25.54 7.71 -5.30
N ASN A 282 26.50 8.31 -4.60
CA ASN A 282 26.30 9.56 -3.88
C ASN A 282 25.79 10.63 -4.86
N ARG A 283 24.51 11.00 -4.75
CA ARG A 283 23.98 12.38 -4.71
C ARG A 283 22.46 12.37 -4.65
#